data_AF-B8BR75-F1
#
_entry.id   AF-B8BR75-F1
#
_cell.length_a   1.000
_cell.length_b   1.000
_cell.length_c   1.000
_cell.angle_alpha   90.00
_cell.angle_beta   90.00
_cell.angle_gamma   90.00
#
_symmetry.space_group_name_H-M   'P 1'
#
loop_
_entity.id
_entity.type
_entity.pdbx_description
1 polymer ?
#
loop_
_entity_poly.entity_id
_entity_poly.type
_entity_poly.pdbx_seq_one_letter_code
_entity_poly.pdbx_strand_id
1 'polypeptide(L)'
;MPMKFVNVNAKSVLALMGYEDKISSLANEDEHEDKSHNNIAKETYTKQSARVIPFQNHEVSDSWHDASLSFEFALQHGIYMSNGPLSEKEKDAFKEWLELLSKALPPQMQRTRETVTVLLKNFDTASHSQKEMLKLITGGFGTNEDKREWRTCTNEDNKIGYTCGLWQLFHVISVGVVEYNMHNEPIPTRHASETLRNYILHFFQCDVCRMHFLNQYDSCELDVCHRLSDKPSTSEHEWREFPMWLWETHNTVNDRLLRDRFFQNGEPKANEWESQQARWPSLFACPNCWREDRSWEEDRVYEHLHKVFWAGNPLRIKIDTTDGFRQSDTVSSLSFSWKLAGFGFAVALLVAWIFKSRKLVSQTGRHKKF
;
A
#
# COMPACT_ATOMS: atom_id res chain seq x y z
N MET A 1 20.38 6.73 1.60
CA MET A 1 19.80 7.97 2.16
C MET A 1 18.91 8.61 1.10
N PRO A 2 17.67 9.01 1.39
CA PRO A 2 16.63 8.31 2.15
C PRO A 2 15.51 7.89 1.17
N MET A 3 14.88 6.73 1.38
CA MET A 3 13.71 6.34 0.60
C MET A 3 12.46 6.76 1.33
N LYS A 4 12.06 7.95 0.92
CA LYS A 4 10.82 8.64 1.16
C LYS A 4 9.67 7.72 0.74
N PHE A 5 8.71 7.48 1.63
CA PHE A 5 7.35 7.18 1.18
C PHE A 5 7.04 8.20 0.10
N VAL A 6 6.39 7.73 -0.94
CA VAL A 6 6.06 8.62 -2.02
C VAL A 6 4.95 9.54 -1.53
N ASN A 7 5.37 10.68 -1.00
CA ASN A 7 4.54 11.83 -0.76
C ASN A 7 5.31 13.05 -1.24
N VAL A 8 4.66 13.77 -2.14
CA VAL A 8 5.10 15.02 -2.72
C VAL A 8 5.28 16.01 -1.58
N ASN A 9 6.50 16.53 -1.44
CA ASN A 9 6.81 17.54 -0.44
C ASN A 9 5.91 18.76 -0.66
N ALA A 10 5.18 19.21 0.36
CA ALA A 10 4.40 20.45 0.31
C ALA A 10 5.28 21.69 -0.01
N LYS A 11 6.61 21.59 0.11
CA LYS A 11 7.54 22.61 -0.37
C LYS A 11 7.54 22.79 -1.90
N SER A 12 7.14 21.78 -2.67
CA SER A 12 7.09 21.87 -4.14
C SER A 12 5.94 22.75 -4.65
N VAL A 13 4.89 22.96 -3.84
CA VAL A 13 3.73 23.79 -4.21
C VAL A 13 4.01 25.29 -4.03
N LEU A 14 4.88 25.66 -3.09
CA LEU A 14 5.26 27.06 -2.88
C LEU A 14 6.24 27.59 -3.95
N ALA A 15 7.00 26.71 -4.61
CA ALA A 15 7.88 27.09 -5.71
C ALA A 15 7.11 27.53 -6.97
N LEU A 16 5.82 27.19 -7.09
CA LEU A 16 4.95 27.61 -8.19
C LEU A 16 4.25 28.97 -7.95
N MET A 17 4.49 29.64 -6.81
CA MET A 17 3.86 30.93 -6.47
C MET A 17 4.81 32.14 -6.49
N GLY A 18 6.00 32.03 -7.10
CA GLY A 18 6.77 33.19 -7.55
C GLY A 18 7.25 34.16 -6.44
N TYR A 19 7.77 33.64 -5.33
CA TYR A 19 8.51 34.43 -4.35
C TYR A 19 9.97 33.96 -4.27
N GLU A 20 10.81 34.50 -5.17
CA GLU A 20 12.23 34.66 -4.87
C GLU A 20 12.40 36.00 -4.17
N ASP A 21 12.95 36.00 -2.94
CA ASP A 21 13.91 37.04 -2.59
C ASP A 21 14.76 36.67 -1.37
N LYS A 22 16.08 36.83 -1.57
CA LYS A 22 17.15 37.09 -0.59
C LYS A 22 17.37 36.06 0.51
N ILE A 23 18.49 35.32 0.42
CA ILE A 23 19.70 35.60 1.21
C ILE A 23 20.93 35.22 0.37
N SER A 24 21.75 36.22 0.08
CA SER A 24 23.12 36.07 -0.43
C SER A 24 24.12 36.06 0.73
N SER A 25 25.31 35.54 0.42
CA SER A 25 26.61 35.79 1.06
C SER A 25 26.91 35.10 2.40
N LEU A 26 27.94 34.24 2.35
CA LEU A 26 29.22 34.24 3.11
C LEU A 26 29.99 33.00 2.58
N ALA A 27 30.93 33.13 1.61
CA ALA A 27 32.37 33.41 1.77
C ALA A 27 33.07 32.41 2.72
N ASN A 28 34.23 31.80 2.46
CA ASN A 28 35.23 31.74 1.37
C ASN A 28 36.22 30.59 1.75
N GLU A 29 36.95 30.04 0.77
CA GLU A 29 38.41 29.68 0.72
C GLU A 29 39.11 29.09 1.96
N ASP A 30 40.10 28.18 1.96
CA ASP A 30 41.03 27.46 1.05
C ASP A 30 41.53 26.23 1.90
N GLU A 31 42.17 25.15 1.43
CA GLU A 31 43.59 25.08 1.04
C GLU A 31 43.97 23.64 0.59
N HIS A 32 44.95 23.58 -0.31
CA HIS A 32 45.65 22.42 -0.89
C HIS A 32 46.52 21.63 0.11
N GLU A 33 46.70 20.31 -0.07
CA GLU A 33 48.02 19.70 -0.39
C GLU A 33 47.97 18.19 -0.71
N ASP A 34 48.99 17.78 -1.48
CA ASP A 34 49.19 16.57 -2.29
C ASP A 34 49.93 15.44 -1.55
N LYS A 35 49.69 14.16 -1.92
CA LYS A 35 50.73 13.13 -2.16
C LYS A 35 50.17 11.74 -2.52
N SER A 36 50.25 11.46 -3.82
CA SER A 36 50.82 10.27 -4.50
C SER A 36 50.73 8.84 -3.91
N HIS A 37 50.24 7.94 -4.79
CA HIS A 37 50.61 6.54 -5.00
C HIS A 37 50.22 5.44 -3.98
N ASN A 38 49.13 4.73 -4.29
CA ASN A 38 49.25 3.28 -4.55
C ASN A 38 48.09 2.78 -5.44
N ASN A 39 48.43 2.36 -6.65
CA ASN A 39 47.51 1.73 -7.60
C ASN A 39 47.24 0.29 -7.17
N ILE A 40 46.10 0.06 -6.52
CA ILE A 40 45.39 -1.22 -6.57
C ILE A 40 43.98 -0.87 -6.98
N ALA A 41 43.61 -1.22 -8.21
CA ALA A 41 42.24 -1.11 -8.70
C ALA A 41 41.35 -2.04 -7.87
N LYS A 42 40.86 -1.55 -6.73
CA LYS A 42 39.63 -2.05 -6.13
C LYS A 42 38.53 -1.52 -7.01
N GLU A 43 37.96 -2.39 -7.86
CA GLU A 43 36.59 -2.21 -8.33
C GLU A 43 35.73 -1.98 -7.09
N THR A 44 35.47 -0.71 -6.82
CA THR A 44 34.60 -0.30 -5.74
C THR A 44 33.23 -0.51 -6.31
N TYR A 45 32.65 -1.68 -6.07
CA TYR A 45 31.22 -1.89 -6.24
C TYR A 45 30.53 -0.88 -5.32
N THR A 46 30.23 0.30 -5.87
CA THR A 46 29.35 1.27 -5.24
C THR A 46 28.01 0.56 -5.15
N LYS A 47 27.68 0.12 -3.93
CA LYS A 47 26.38 -0.45 -3.59
C LYS A 47 25.32 0.61 -3.90
N GLN A 48 24.80 0.60 -5.12
CA GLN A 48 23.76 1.52 -5.53
C GLN A 48 22.53 1.17 -4.70
N SER A 49 22.18 2.07 -3.78
CA SER A 49 20.95 1.95 -3.00
C SER A 49 19.79 1.73 -3.97
N ALA A 50 18.89 0.80 -3.68
CA ALA A 50 17.66 0.63 -4.44
C ALA A 50 16.97 1.99 -4.63
N ARG A 51 16.26 2.23 -5.74
CA ARG A 51 15.51 3.48 -5.93
C ARG A 51 14.13 3.42 -5.29
N VAL A 52 13.62 2.22 -5.01
CA VAL A 52 12.32 1.96 -4.36
C VAL A 52 12.53 1.00 -3.19
N ILE A 53 12.05 1.37 -2.00
CA ILE A 53 12.05 0.52 -0.80
C ILE A 53 10.66 -0.07 -0.73
N PRO A 54 10.54 -1.40 -0.70
CA PRO A 54 9.25 -2.03 -0.52
C PRO A 54 8.72 -1.74 0.89
N PHE A 55 7.40 -1.67 1.00
CA PHE A 55 6.73 -1.56 2.29
C PHE A 55 7.12 -2.71 3.22
N GLN A 56 7.34 -2.38 4.49
CA GLN A 56 7.60 -3.38 5.51
C GLN A 56 6.30 -3.91 6.11
N ASN A 57 6.29 -5.21 6.41
CA ASN A 57 5.24 -5.81 7.20
C ASN A 57 5.33 -5.27 8.65
N HIS A 58 4.18 -4.94 9.21
CA HIS A 58 4.02 -4.39 10.55
C HIS A 58 2.87 -5.08 11.25
N GLU A 59 2.86 -5.06 12.59
CA GLU A 59 1.77 -5.63 13.37
C GLU A 59 0.48 -4.82 13.18
N VAL A 60 -0.69 -5.48 13.19
CA VAL A 60 -2.00 -4.80 13.05
C VAL A 60 -2.18 -3.69 14.07
N SER A 61 -1.64 -3.88 15.29
CA SER A 61 -1.76 -2.91 16.37
C SER A 61 -1.04 -1.61 16.05
N ASP A 62 0.00 -1.67 15.23
CA ASP A 62 0.70 -0.48 14.78
C ASP A 62 -0.12 0.25 13.70
N SER A 63 -0.82 -0.47 12.82
CA SER A 63 -1.75 0.13 11.87
C SER A 63 -2.93 0.81 12.58
N TRP A 64 -3.51 0.13 13.58
CA TRP A 64 -4.60 0.69 14.38
C TRP A 64 -4.16 1.91 15.19
N HIS A 65 -2.92 1.91 15.68
CA HIS A 65 -2.35 3.06 16.40
C HIS A 65 -2.22 4.26 15.48
N ASP A 66 -1.59 4.11 14.31
CA ASP A 66 -1.41 5.21 13.35
C ASP A 66 -2.74 5.69 12.74
N ALA A 67 -3.70 4.77 12.52
CA ALA A 67 -5.07 5.11 12.15
C ALA A 67 -5.77 5.96 13.22
N SER A 68 -5.62 5.59 14.49
CA SER A 68 -6.18 6.35 15.61
C SER A 68 -5.55 7.74 15.70
N LEU A 69 -4.22 7.85 15.61
CA LEU A 69 -3.53 9.14 15.61
C LEU A 69 -4.00 10.04 14.47
N SER A 70 -4.23 9.46 13.29
CA SER A 70 -4.71 10.22 12.14
C SER A 70 -6.15 10.68 12.31
N PHE A 71 -7.02 9.85 12.88
CA PHE A 71 -8.39 10.27 13.23
C PHE A 71 -8.37 11.46 14.19
N GLU A 72 -7.54 11.41 15.23
CA GLU A 72 -7.41 12.49 16.19
C GLU A 72 -6.87 13.77 15.56
N PHE A 73 -5.86 13.65 14.70
CA PHE A 73 -5.33 14.77 13.94
C PHE A 73 -6.40 15.39 13.03
N ALA A 74 -7.23 14.57 12.37
CA ALA A 74 -8.33 15.06 11.55
C ALA A 74 -9.36 15.83 12.38
N LEU A 75 -9.73 15.35 13.57
CA LEU A 75 -10.61 16.09 14.48
C LEU A 75 -9.99 17.42 14.92
N GLN A 76 -8.68 17.46 15.14
CA GLN A 76 -7.99 18.68 15.57
C GLN A 76 -7.77 19.68 14.44
N HIS A 77 -7.64 19.24 13.19
CA HIS A 77 -7.13 20.10 12.12
C HIS A 77 -7.87 19.99 10.78
N GLY A 78 -8.68 18.94 10.56
CA GLY A 78 -9.23 18.60 9.24
C GLY A 78 -10.76 18.71 9.12
N ILE A 79 -11.52 18.64 10.22
CA ILE A 79 -12.99 18.75 10.16
C ILE A 79 -13.44 20.18 9.92
N TYR A 80 -12.82 21.16 10.58
CA TYR A 80 -13.17 22.57 10.45
C TYR A 80 -12.14 23.28 9.56
N MET A 81 -12.37 23.23 8.25
CA MET A 81 -11.50 23.87 7.25
C MET A 81 -11.75 25.39 7.11
N SER A 82 -12.87 25.87 7.64
CA SER A 82 -13.25 27.30 7.69
C SER A 82 -13.72 27.71 9.09
N ASN A 83 -13.67 29.01 9.37
CA ASN A 83 -14.22 29.56 10.61
C ASN A 83 -15.76 29.49 10.59
N GLY A 84 -16.35 28.87 11.61
CA GLY A 84 -17.80 28.81 11.79
C GLY A 84 -18.33 27.37 11.89
N PRO A 85 -19.66 27.20 11.92
CA PRO A 85 -20.29 25.89 11.90
C PRO A 85 -20.07 25.19 10.56
N LEU A 86 -20.11 23.86 10.58
CA LEU A 86 -20.15 23.06 9.36
C LEU A 86 -21.41 23.42 8.55
N SER A 87 -21.28 23.52 7.24
CA SER A 87 -22.42 23.59 6.32
C SER A 87 -23.24 22.30 6.38
N GLU A 88 -24.49 22.33 5.92
CA GLU A 88 -25.35 21.13 5.96
C GLU A 88 -24.72 19.92 5.23
N LYS A 89 -24.07 20.15 4.08
CA LYS A 89 -23.37 19.07 3.35
C LYS A 89 -22.18 18.50 4.14
N GLU A 90 -21.43 19.36 4.83
CA GLU A 90 -20.32 18.91 5.68
C GLU A 90 -20.85 18.17 6.91
N LYS A 91 -21.97 18.62 7.51
CA LYS A 91 -22.63 17.90 8.61
C LYS A 91 -23.05 16.50 8.17
N ASP A 92 -23.73 16.38 7.04
CA ASP A 92 -24.19 15.09 6.52
C ASP A 92 -22.99 14.16 6.28
N ALA A 93 -21.96 14.63 5.56
CA ALA A 93 -20.75 13.86 5.31
C ALA A 93 -20.02 13.45 6.59
N PHE A 94 -19.92 14.34 7.58
CA PHE A 94 -19.25 14.03 8.85
C PHE A 94 -20.06 13.04 9.69
N LYS A 95 -21.38 13.17 9.70
CA LYS A 95 -22.27 12.27 10.43
C LYS A 95 -22.23 10.86 9.85
N GLU A 96 -22.39 10.73 8.53
CA GLU A 96 -22.30 9.45 7.84
C GLU A 96 -20.94 8.78 8.07
N TRP A 97 -19.86 9.57 8.02
CA TRP A 97 -18.51 9.09 8.31
C TRP A 97 -18.38 8.51 9.73
N LEU A 98 -18.88 9.24 10.74
CA LEU A 98 -18.88 8.77 12.13
C LEU A 98 -19.78 7.54 12.33
N GLU A 99 -20.94 7.48 11.67
CA GLU A 99 -21.84 6.32 11.72
C GLU A 99 -21.19 5.08 11.10
N LEU A 100 -20.51 5.22 9.96
CA LEU A 100 -19.75 4.12 9.35
C LEU A 100 -18.61 3.65 10.27
N LEU A 101 -17.84 4.58 10.85
CA LEU A 101 -16.81 4.26 11.85
C LEU A 101 -17.37 3.51 13.05
N SER A 102 -18.54 3.92 13.56
CA SER A 102 -19.15 3.28 14.73
C SER A 102 -19.47 1.79 14.52
N LYS A 103 -19.72 1.40 13.26
CA LYS A 103 -20.04 0.04 12.82
C LYS A 103 -18.79 -0.75 12.44
N ALA A 104 -17.84 -0.11 11.76
CA ALA A 104 -16.72 -0.77 11.09
C ALA A 104 -15.37 -0.70 11.85
N LEU A 105 -15.30 -0.09 13.04
CA LEU A 105 -14.06 -0.06 13.82
C LEU A 105 -13.82 -1.37 14.62
N PRO A 106 -12.60 -1.92 14.61
CA PRO A 106 -12.22 -3.08 15.41
C PRO A 106 -12.44 -2.83 16.91
N PRO A 107 -12.85 -3.84 17.69
CA PRO A 107 -13.03 -3.69 19.14
C PRO A 107 -11.82 -3.15 19.90
N GLN A 108 -10.61 -3.45 19.41
CA GLN A 108 -9.33 -3.06 19.98
C GLN A 108 -9.04 -1.56 19.82
N MET A 109 -9.68 -0.87 18.89
CA MET A 109 -9.58 0.59 18.72
C MET A 109 -10.51 1.34 19.69
N GLN A 110 -10.50 0.94 20.97
CA GLN A 110 -11.44 1.41 21.99
C GLN A 110 -11.51 2.94 22.10
N ARG A 111 -10.35 3.61 22.14
CA ARG A 111 -10.26 5.07 22.24
C ARG A 111 -10.95 5.80 21.09
N THR A 112 -10.71 5.32 19.87
CA THR A 112 -11.34 5.85 18.65
C THR A 112 -12.85 5.60 18.67
N ARG A 113 -13.29 4.39 19.09
CA ARG A 113 -14.71 4.04 19.22
C ARG A 113 -15.44 4.91 20.26
N GLU A 114 -14.82 5.16 21.41
CA GLU A 114 -15.36 6.03 22.45
C GLU A 114 -15.50 7.46 21.94
N THR A 115 -14.50 7.96 21.21
CA THR A 115 -14.52 9.30 20.62
C THR A 115 -15.64 9.43 19.59
N VAL A 116 -15.77 8.46 18.67
CA VAL A 116 -16.88 8.40 17.70
C VAL A 116 -18.24 8.39 18.40
N THR A 117 -18.39 7.58 19.46
CA THR A 117 -19.63 7.51 20.25
C THR A 117 -19.99 8.84 20.89
N VAL A 118 -19.00 9.53 21.49
CA VAL A 118 -19.19 10.85 22.11
C VAL A 118 -19.60 11.89 21.07
N LEU A 119 -18.96 11.89 19.90
CA LEU A 119 -19.28 12.81 18.81
C LEU A 119 -20.68 12.58 18.26
N LEU A 120 -21.07 11.33 17.99
CA LEU A 120 -22.42 10.98 17.51
C LEU A 120 -23.50 11.37 18.52
N LYS A 121 -23.29 11.09 19.81
CA LYS A 121 -24.24 11.44 20.87
C LYS A 121 -24.46 12.94 21.02
N ASN A 122 -23.45 13.75 20.73
CA ASN A 122 -23.46 15.21 20.90
C ASN A 122 -23.28 15.94 19.56
N PHE A 123 -23.80 15.38 18.47
CA PHE A 123 -23.46 15.81 17.11
C PHE A 123 -23.81 17.27 16.81
N ASP A 124 -24.95 17.77 17.31
CA ASP A 124 -25.33 19.19 17.14
C ASP A 124 -24.31 20.15 17.77
N THR A 125 -23.76 19.75 18.92
CA THR A 125 -22.69 20.51 19.59
C THR A 125 -21.37 20.35 18.84
N ALA A 126 -21.05 19.12 18.44
CA ALA A 126 -19.81 18.79 17.74
C ALA A 126 -19.71 19.42 16.34
N SER A 127 -20.83 19.71 15.68
CA SER A 127 -20.89 20.34 14.35
C SER A 127 -21.00 21.86 14.37
N HIS A 128 -21.16 22.47 15.55
CA HIS A 128 -21.33 23.91 15.70
C HIS A 128 -20.01 24.69 15.62
N SER A 129 -18.94 24.18 16.21
CA SER A 129 -17.60 24.75 16.07
C SER A 129 -16.52 23.76 16.50
N GLN A 130 -15.31 23.95 15.97
CA GLN A 130 -14.12 23.18 16.36
C GLN A 130 -13.90 23.22 17.89
N LYS A 131 -14.11 24.37 18.52
CA LYS A 131 -13.95 24.54 19.98
C LYS A 131 -14.90 23.65 20.76
N GLU A 132 -16.18 23.62 20.39
CA GLU A 132 -17.18 22.78 21.06
C GLU A 132 -16.92 21.30 20.80
N MET A 133 -16.54 20.94 19.56
CA MET A 133 -16.13 19.57 19.23
C MET A 133 -14.96 19.12 20.11
N LEU A 134 -13.88 19.90 20.18
CA LEU A 134 -12.69 19.55 20.95
C LEU A 134 -13.00 19.41 22.44
N LYS A 135 -13.85 20.26 23.02
CA LYS A 135 -14.27 20.13 24.43
C LYS A 135 -14.90 18.77 24.73
N LEU A 136 -15.69 18.22 23.80
CA LEU A 136 -16.34 16.92 23.98
C LEU A 136 -15.32 15.77 24.09
N ILE A 137 -14.20 15.89 23.38
CA ILE A 137 -13.21 14.82 23.19
C ILE A 137 -11.88 15.07 23.91
N THR A 138 -11.74 16.20 24.61
CA THR A 138 -10.51 16.58 25.34
C THR A 138 -10.14 15.55 26.41
N GLY A 139 -11.13 14.88 27.02
CA GLY A 139 -10.90 13.77 27.96
C GLY A 139 -10.46 12.45 27.31
N GLY A 140 -10.66 12.29 26.00
CA GLY A 140 -10.26 11.11 25.22
C GLY A 140 -8.87 11.22 24.59
N PHE A 141 -8.39 12.45 24.35
CA PHE A 141 -7.02 12.70 23.89
C PHE A 141 -6.03 12.53 25.05
N GLY A 142 -5.46 11.34 25.21
CA GLY A 142 -4.47 11.05 26.25
C GLY A 142 -3.38 12.13 26.38
N THR A 143 -3.02 12.44 27.63
CA THR A 143 -2.08 13.51 28.01
C THR A 143 -0.61 13.16 27.79
N ASN A 144 -0.28 11.90 27.45
CA ASN A 144 1.11 11.48 27.20
C ASN A 144 1.52 11.75 25.75
N GLU A 145 2.48 12.65 25.57
CA GLU A 145 3.12 12.94 24.28
C GLU A 145 3.84 11.72 23.69
N ASP A 146 4.43 10.84 24.53
CA ASP A 146 5.08 9.57 24.12
C ASP A 146 4.13 8.59 23.39
N LYS A 147 2.80 8.78 23.50
CA LYS A 147 1.81 7.95 22.80
C LYS A 147 1.39 8.52 21.44
N ARG A 148 1.98 9.63 20.99
CA ARG A 148 1.62 10.31 19.72
C ARG A 148 2.63 10.12 18.60
N GLU A 149 3.61 9.23 18.79
CA GLU A 149 4.56 8.89 17.74
C GLU A 149 3.93 7.91 16.73
N TRP A 150 4.18 8.18 15.45
CA TRP A 150 3.86 7.27 14.36
C TRP A 150 4.70 5.99 14.51
N ARG A 151 4.12 4.82 14.24
CA ARG A 151 4.83 3.54 14.35
C ARG A 151 5.24 2.99 12.99
N THR A 152 4.28 2.90 12.08
CA THR A 152 4.45 2.41 10.71
C THR A 152 4.55 3.56 9.72
N CYS A 153 3.88 4.67 10.00
CA CYS A 153 3.85 5.88 9.20
C CYS A 153 5.06 6.79 9.48
N THR A 154 6.21 6.18 9.77
CA THR A 154 7.47 6.88 9.98
C THR A 154 8.24 7.00 8.67
N ASN A 155 8.63 8.22 8.33
CA ASN A 155 9.54 8.48 7.22
C ASN A 155 10.71 9.30 7.73
N GLU A 156 11.92 8.91 7.34
CA GLU A 156 13.17 9.60 7.69
C GLU A 156 13.11 11.11 7.35
N ASP A 157 12.29 11.52 6.37
CA ASP A 157 12.18 12.90 5.90
C ASP A 157 10.86 13.64 6.25
N ASN A 158 9.84 12.98 6.79
CA ASN A 158 8.54 13.61 7.03
C ASN A 158 8.00 13.33 8.45
N LYS A 159 7.99 14.39 9.27
CA LYS A 159 7.30 14.46 10.57
C LYS A 159 5.76 14.46 10.46
N ILE A 160 5.19 14.03 9.34
CA ILE A 160 3.75 14.11 9.05
C ILE A 160 3.25 12.73 8.57
N GLY A 161 3.04 11.82 9.51
CA GLY A 161 2.45 10.49 9.26
C GLY A 161 0.94 10.49 9.03
N TYR A 162 0.29 11.66 9.11
CA TYR A 162 -1.16 11.82 9.02
C TYR A 162 -1.78 11.17 7.78
N THR A 163 -1.30 11.48 6.58
CA THR A 163 -1.89 10.92 5.35
C THR A 163 -1.74 9.39 5.30
N CYS A 164 -0.61 8.87 5.77
CA CYS A 164 -0.38 7.43 5.84
C CYS A 164 -1.36 6.76 6.81
N GLY A 165 -1.49 7.28 8.04
CA GLY A 165 -2.41 6.70 9.01
C GLY A 165 -3.88 6.92 8.62
N LEU A 166 -4.21 7.97 7.89
CA LEU A 166 -5.56 8.17 7.35
C LEU A 166 -5.90 7.08 6.32
N TRP A 167 -4.98 6.73 5.42
CA TRP A 167 -5.15 5.58 4.53
C TRP A 167 -5.31 4.27 5.30
N GLN A 168 -4.57 4.09 6.41
CA GLN A 168 -4.77 2.93 7.27
C GLN A 168 -6.16 2.91 7.89
N LEU A 169 -6.67 4.04 8.36
CA LEU A 169 -8.05 4.14 8.85
C LEU A 169 -9.05 3.73 7.76
N PHE A 170 -8.86 4.18 6.52
CA PHE A 170 -9.70 3.81 5.38
C PHE A 170 -9.68 2.30 5.10
N HIS A 171 -8.51 1.66 5.16
CA HIS A 171 -8.39 0.21 5.00
C HIS A 171 -8.95 -0.58 6.19
N VAL A 172 -8.79 -0.07 7.41
CA VAL A 172 -9.40 -0.66 8.61
C VAL A 172 -10.91 -0.68 8.50
N ILE A 173 -11.54 0.42 8.11
CA ILE A 173 -12.99 0.46 7.98
C ILE A 173 -13.49 -0.35 6.78
N SER A 174 -12.74 -0.44 5.68
CA SER A 174 -13.20 -1.19 4.51
C SER A 174 -13.24 -2.69 4.79
N VAL A 175 -12.24 -3.22 5.51
CA VAL A 175 -12.28 -4.59 6.03
C VAL A 175 -13.35 -4.73 7.12
N GLY A 176 -13.47 -3.73 8.00
CA GLY A 176 -14.47 -3.73 9.07
C GLY A 176 -15.92 -3.72 8.59
N VAL A 177 -16.21 -3.19 7.40
CA VAL A 177 -17.54 -3.31 6.76
C VAL A 177 -17.85 -4.77 6.45
N VAL A 178 -16.88 -5.56 5.96
CA VAL A 178 -17.08 -6.99 5.72
C VAL A 178 -17.41 -7.72 7.03
N GLU A 179 -16.65 -7.42 8.07
CA GLU A 179 -16.81 -8.01 9.41
C GLU A 179 -18.14 -7.62 10.08
N TYR A 180 -18.57 -6.38 9.88
CA TYR A 180 -19.88 -5.94 10.33
C TYR A 180 -21.00 -6.69 9.60
N ASN A 181 -20.92 -6.82 8.28
CA ASN A 181 -21.94 -7.46 7.45
C ASN A 181 -22.10 -8.96 7.72
N MET A 182 -21.06 -9.64 8.23
CA MET A 182 -21.14 -11.05 8.65
C MET A 182 -22.12 -11.29 9.80
N HIS A 183 -22.40 -10.28 10.62
CA HIS A 183 -23.12 -10.44 11.89
C HIS A 183 -24.29 -9.47 12.07
N ASN A 184 -24.51 -8.55 11.14
CA ASN A 184 -25.50 -7.47 11.25
C ASN A 184 -26.25 -7.27 9.92
N GLU A 185 -27.18 -6.31 9.89
CA GLU A 185 -27.80 -5.87 8.64
C GLU A 185 -26.72 -5.30 7.69
N PRO A 186 -26.53 -5.90 6.49
CA PRO A 186 -25.40 -5.55 5.64
C PRO A 186 -25.43 -4.10 5.16
N ILE A 187 -24.31 -3.41 5.33
CA ILE A 187 -24.03 -2.10 4.74
C ILE A 187 -23.77 -2.31 3.24
N PRO A 188 -24.51 -1.65 2.32
CA PRO A 188 -24.21 -1.69 0.90
C PRO A 188 -22.81 -1.15 0.60
N THR A 189 -22.09 -1.80 -0.31
CA THR A 189 -20.72 -1.40 -0.64
C THR A 189 -20.65 -0.04 -1.32
N ARG A 190 -21.67 0.34 -2.12
CA ARG A 190 -21.77 1.71 -2.66
C ARG A 190 -21.93 2.75 -1.57
N HIS A 191 -22.77 2.48 -0.56
CA HIS A 191 -22.96 3.40 0.55
C HIS A 191 -21.64 3.63 1.31
N ALA A 192 -20.92 2.55 1.66
CA ALA A 192 -19.65 2.67 2.36
C ALA A 192 -18.59 3.45 1.53
N SER A 193 -18.53 3.25 0.22
CA SER A 193 -17.59 3.95 -0.66
C SER A 193 -17.97 5.42 -0.86
N GLU A 194 -19.25 5.75 -0.96
CA GLU A 194 -19.73 7.13 -1.06
C GLU A 194 -19.50 7.91 0.23
N THR A 195 -19.71 7.29 1.39
CA THR A 195 -19.38 7.89 2.69
C THR A 195 -17.88 8.22 2.77
N LEU A 196 -16.99 7.32 2.32
CA LEU A 196 -15.56 7.59 2.23
C LEU A 196 -15.25 8.74 1.26
N ARG A 197 -15.85 8.73 0.07
CA ARG A 197 -15.69 9.77 -0.95
C ARG A 197 -16.12 11.15 -0.42
N ASN A 198 -17.27 11.22 0.25
CA ASN A 198 -17.81 12.47 0.79
C ASN A 198 -16.97 12.99 1.97
N TYR A 199 -16.44 12.10 2.81
CA TYR A 199 -15.45 12.47 3.81
C TYR A 199 -14.21 13.11 3.16
N ILE A 200 -13.67 12.50 2.10
CA ILE A 200 -12.50 13.03 1.38
C ILE A 200 -12.82 14.38 0.72
N LEU A 201 -14.00 14.52 0.10
CA LEU A 201 -14.47 15.76 -0.53
C LEU A 201 -14.45 16.95 0.43
N HIS A 202 -14.85 16.74 1.67
CA HIS A 202 -15.06 17.84 2.62
C HIS A 202 -13.89 18.05 3.59
N PHE A 203 -13.19 16.99 4.00
CA PHE A 203 -12.27 17.03 5.15
C PHE A 203 -10.82 16.66 4.84
N PHE A 204 -10.53 16.25 3.60
CA PHE A 204 -9.15 15.92 3.24
C PHE A 204 -8.35 17.18 2.87
N GLN A 205 -7.32 17.48 3.68
CA GLN A 205 -6.58 18.74 3.65
C GLN A 205 -5.72 18.96 2.38
N CYS A 206 -5.25 17.90 1.73
CA CYS A 206 -4.43 18.05 0.53
C CYS A 206 -5.34 18.23 -0.69
N ASP A 207 -5.49 19.47 -1.19
CA ASP A 207 -6.38 19.79 -2.31
C ASP A 207 -6.06 18.97 -3.56
N VAL A 208 -4.80 18.89 -3.98
CA VAL A 208 -4.39 18.14 -5.17
C VAL A 208 -4.66 16.63 -4.99
N CYS A 209 -4.36 16.10 -3.81
CA CYS A 209 -4.61 14.70 -3.48
C CYS A 209 -6.12 14.39 -3.50
N ARG A 210 -6.92 15.28 -2.91
CA ARG A 210 -8.39 15.22 -2.88
C ARG A 210 -8.97 15.23 -4.29
N MET A 211 -8.55 16.17 -5.12
CA MET A 211 -9.04 16.27 -6.50
C MET A 211 -8.70 15.03 -7.33
N HIS A 212 -7.51 14.47 -7.17
CA HIS A 212 -7.17 13.21 -7.85
C HIS A 212 -8.06 12.05 -7.41
N PHE A 213 -8.29 11.88 -6.10
CA PHE A 213 -9.16 10.82 -5.60
C PHE A 213 -10.59 10.99 -6.12
N LEU A 214 -11.15 12.20 -6.03
CA LEU A 214 -12.50 12.49 -6.51
C LEU A 214 -12.63 12.26 -8.00
N ASN A 215 -11.66 12.71 -8.80
CA ASN A 215 -11.68 12.46 -10.24
C ASN A 215 -11.68 10.97 -10.55
N GLN A 216 -10.83 10.17 -9.89
CA GLN A 216 -10.78 8.72 -10.08
C GLN A 216 -12.11 8.05 -9.68
N TYR A 217 -12.72 8.48 -8.57
CA TYR A 217 -14.02 7.95 -8.14
C TYR A 217 -15.14 8.33 -9.12
N ASP A 218 -15.24 9.61 -9.47
CA ASP A 218 -16.35 10.18 -10.24
C ASP A 218 -16.28 9.85 -11.73
N SER A 219 -15.08 9.52 -12.23
CA SER A 219 -14.88 9.02 -13.60
C SER A 219 -15.14 7.52 -13.75
N CYS A 220 -15.60 6.84 -12.68
CA CYS A 220 -15.83 5.40 -12.65
C CYS A 220 -14.57 4.55 -12.89
N GLU A 221 -13.37 5.05 -12.58
CA GLU A 221 -12.15 4.24 -12.68
C GLU A 221 -12.20 3.04 -11.73
N LEU A 222 -11.52 1.95 -12.12
CA LEU A 222 -11.51 0.67 -11.40
C LEU A 222 -12.93 0.10 -11.17
N ASP A 223 -13.84 0.41 -12.09
CA ASP A 223 -15.22 -0.08 -12.15
C ASP A 223 -16.06 0.23 -10.90
N VAL A 224 -15.72 1.26 -10.12
CA VAL A 224 -16.42 1.62 -8.88
C VAL A 224 -17.94 1.83 -9.07
N CYS A 225 -18.37 2.23 -10.27
CA CYS A 225 -19.76 2.47 -10.62
C CYS A 225 -20.59 1.20 -10.89
N HIS A 226 -19.96 0.06 -11.14
CA HIS A 226 -20.66 -1.20 -11.40
C HIS A 226 -20.31 -2.30 -10.40
N ARG A 227 -19.06 -2.36 -9.92
CA ARG A 227 -18.62 -3.37 -8.95
C ARG A 227 -19.21 -3.18 -7.54
N LEU A 228 -19.53 -1.95 -7.15
CA LEU A 228 -20.09 -1.63 -5.82
C LEU A 228 -21.61 -1.49 -5.90
N SER A 229 -22.32 -2.19 -5.02
CA SER A 229 -23.78 -2.32 -5.05
C SER A 229 -24.46 -1.37 -4.07
N ASP A 230 -25.56 -0.76 -4.52
CA ASP A 230 -26.52 -0.02 -3.69
C ASP A 230 -27.39 -0.89 -2.81
N LYS A 231 -27.48 -2.18 -3.15
CA LYS A 231 -28.33 -3.12 -2.43
C LYS A 231 -27.51 -3.87 -1.39
N PRO A 232 -28.03 -4.04 -0.16
CA PRO A 232 -27.46 -4.95 0.81
C PRO A 232 -27.30 -6.34 0.18
N SER A 233 -26.13 -6.94 0.35
CA SER A 233 -25.83 -8.29 -0.12
C SER A 233 -25.76 -9.27 1.04
N THR A 234 -26.00 -10.56 0.77
CA THR A 234 -25.69 -11.65 1.70
C THR A 234 -24.41 -12.40 1.32
N SER A 235 -23.71 -11.94 0.27
CA SER A 235 -22.50 -12.57 -0.26
C SER A 235 -21.26 -11.90 0.32
N GLU A 236 -20.40 -12.68 0.96
CA GLU A 236 -19.10 -12.21 1.43
C GLU A 236 -18.24 -11.66 0.28
N HIS A 237 -18.29 -12.30 -0.89
CA HIS A 237 -17.59 -11.83 -2.08
C HIS A 237 -18.02 -10.40 -2.46
N GLU A 238 -19.33 -10.09 -2.43
CA GLU A 238 -19.80 -8.74 -2.74
C GLU A 238 -19.40 -7.72 -1.67
N TRP A 239 -19.30 -8.14 -0.40
CA TRP A 239 -18.79 -7.27 0.66
C TRP A 239 -17.30 -6.95 0.48
N ARG A 240 -16.50 -7.94 0.02
CA ARG A 240 -15.05 -7.80 -0.21
C ARG A 240 -14.72 -6.83 -1.35
N GLU A 241 -15.66 -6.51 -2.24
CA GLU A 241 -15.43 -5.55 -3.33
C GLU A 241 -15.03 -4.16 -2.83
N PHE A 242 -15.54 -3.71 -1.68
CA PHE A 242 -15.17 -2.40 -1.13
C PHE A 242 -13.68 -2.32 -0.71
N PRO A 243 -13.16 -3.21 0.17
CA PRO A 243 -11.73 -3.22 0.49
C PRO A 243 -10.85 -3.51 -0.72
N MET A 244 -11.27 -4.37 -1.66
CA MET A 244 -10.52 -4.65 -2.88
C MET A 244 -10.41 -3.42 -3.79
N TRP A 245 -11.51 -2.72 -4.04
CA TRP A 245 -11.51 -1.46 -4.81
C TRP A 245 -10.61 -0.40 -4.16
N LEU A 246 -10.69 -0.25 -2.84
CA LEU A 246 -9.88 0.72 -2.12
C LEU A 246 -8.39 0.38 -2.20
N TRP A 247 -8.05 -0.91 -2.14
CA TRP A 247 -6.68 -1.40 -2.31
C TRP A 247 -6.14 -1.14 -3.72
N GLU A 248 -6.91 -1.42 -4.76
CA GLU A 248 -6.54 -1.09 -6.15
C GLU A 248 -6.35 0.42 -6.30
N THR A 249 -7.28 1.22 -5.78
CA THR A 249 -7.23 2.69 -5.78
C THR A 249 -5.98 3.22 -5.09
N HIS A 250 -5.60 2.65 -3.94
CA HIS A 250 -4.39 3.08 -3.24
C HIS A 250 -3.13 2.70 -4.04
N ASN A 251 -3.14 1.57 -4.74
CA ASN A 251 -2.02 1.17 -5.60
C ASN A 251 -1.88 2.00 -6.87
N THR A 252 -2.97 2.52 -7.46
CA THR A 252 -2.86 3.49 -8.56
C THR A 252 -2.21 4.79 -8.08
N VAL A 253 -2.54 5.21 -6.86
CA VAL A 253 -1.91 6.38 -6.20
C VAL A 253 -0.43 6.12 -5.95
N ASN A 254 -0.04 4.97 -5.40
CA ASN A 254 1.37 4.63 -5.14
C ASN A 254 2.22 4.69 -6.42
N ASP A 255 1.71 4.09 -7.50
CA ASP A 255 2.37 4.05 -8.80
C ASP A 255 2.47 5.44 -9.45
N ARG A 256 1.41 6.26 -9.36
CA ARG A 256 1.45 7.67 -9.80
C ARG A 256 2.51 8.46 -9.03
N LEU A 257 2.46 8.39 -7.70
CA LEU A 257 3.38 9.13 -6.86
C LEU A 257 4.83 8.72 -7.15
N LEU A 258 5.11 7.43 -7.40
CA LEU A 258 6.44 6.95 -7.79
C LEU A 258 6.92 7.66 -9.06
N ARG A 259 6.07 7.70 -10.09
CA ARG A 259 6.37 8.40 -11.34
C ARG A 259 6.61 9.89 -11.13
N ASP A 260 5.76 10.55 -10.33
CA ASP A 260 5.88 11.98 -10.04
C ASP A 260 7.21 12.28 -9.34
N ARG A 261 7.61 11.44 -8.37
CA ARG A 261 8.90 11.59 -7.68
C ARG A 261 10.07 11.41 -8.63
N PHE A 262 10.03 10.38 -9.48
CA PHE A 262 11.11 10.11 -10.44
C PHE A 262 11.25 11.29 -11.41
N PHE A 263 10.12 11.80 -11.91
CA PHE A 263 10.11 12.98 -12.77
C PHE A 263 10.68 14.22 -12.07
N GLN A 264 10.22 14.53 -10.85
CA GLN A 264 10.70 15.68 -10.08
C GLN A 264 12.20 15.62 -9.76
N ASN A 265 12.73 14.42 -9.56
CA ASN A 265 14.16 14.21 -9.28
C ASN A 265 15.03 14.10 -10.54
N GLY A 266 14.45 14.16 -11.75
CA GLY A 266 15.18 13.91 -12.99
C GLY A 266 15.70 12.46 -13.12
N GLU A 267 15.09 11.52 -12.39
CA GLU A 267 15.44 10.10 -12.45
C GLU A 267 14.84 9.44 -13.71
N PRO A 268 15.51 8.44 -14.32
CA PRO A 268 14.92 7.64 -15.39
C PRO A 268 13.62 7.00 -14.95
N LYS A 269 12.61 6.93 -15.86
CA LYS A 269 11.30 6.31 -15.60
C LYS A 269 11.44 4.97 -14.85
N ALA A 270 10.53 4.73 -13.91
CA ALA A 270 10.48 3.50 -13.15
C ALA A 270 10.34 2.31 -14.11
N ASN A 271 11.20 1.30 -13.91
CA ASN A 271 11.02 0.03 -14.60
C ASN A 271 9.87 -0.76 -13.94
N GLU A 272 9.49 -1.87 -14.55
CA GLU A 272 8.34 -2.64 -14.09
C GLU A 272 8.54 -3.25 -12.69
N TRP A 273 9.79 -3.62 -12.35
CA TRP A 273 10.12 -4.11 -11.02
C TRP A 273 9.95 -3.02 -9.96
N GLU A 274 10.44 -1.80 -10.21
CA GLU A 274 10.29 -0.67 -9.31
C GLU A 274 8.82 -0.27 -9.14
N SER A 275 8.04 -0.33 -10.22
CA SER A 275 6.60 -0.09 -10.19
C SER A 275 5.88 -1.15 -9.35
N GLN A 276 6.27 -2.43 -9.50
CA GLN A 276 5.72 -3.52 -8.69
C GLN A 276 6.11 -3.39 -7.21
N GLN A 277 7.32 -2.93 -6.91
CA GLN A 277 7.77 -2.73 -5.52
C GLN A 277 7.11 -1.53 -4.83
N ALA A 278 6.66 -0.54 -5.60
CA ALA A 278 5.86 0.55 -5.09
C ALA A 278 4.39 0.16 -4.84
N ARG A 279 3.92 -0.99 -5.35
CA ARG A 279 2.60 -1.50 -5.02
C ARG A 279 2.65 -2.27 -3.71
N TRP A 280 1.58 -2.13 -2.93
CA TRP A 280 1.39 -2.84 -1.68
C TRP A 280 0.41 -4.00 -1.88
N PRO A 281 0.64 -5.19 -1.29
CA PRO A 281 1.90 -5.58 -0.65
C PRO A 281 3.00 -5.80 -1.70
N SER A 282 4.26 -5.63 -1.30
CA SER A 282 5.38 -5.99 -2.18
C SER A 282 5.37 -7.50 -2.50
N LEU A 283 6.04 -7.90 -3.59
CA LEU A 283 6.23 -9.32 -3.94
C LEU A 283 6.85 -10.12 -2.79
N PHE A 284 7.74 -9.50 -2.01
CA PHE A 284 8.36 -10.13 -0.86
C PHE A 284 7.44 -10.22 0.36
N ALA A 285 6.60 -9.20 0.56
CA ALA A 285 5.66 -9.16 1.68
C ALA A 285 4.51 -10.17 1.52
N CYS A 286 4.06 -10.39 0.28
CA CYS A 286 3.06 -11.41 -0.03
C CYS A 286 3.31 -12.04 -1.42
N PRO A 287 4.17 -13.07 -1.51
CA PRO A 287 4.46 -13.73 -2.79
C PRO A 287 3.22 -14.33 -3.45
N ASN A 288 2.31 -14.89 -2.65
CA ASN A 288 1.09 -15.52 -3.14
C ASN A 288 0.00 -14.53 -3.55
N CYS A 289 0.17 -13.23 -3.29
CA CYS A 289 -0.78 -12.20 -3.72
C CYS A 289 -0.64 -11.90 -5.21
N TRP A 290 0.49 -12.25 -5.83
CA TRP A 290 0.82 -11.87 -7.20
C TRP A 290 1.01 -13.11 -8.08
N ARG A 291 0.47 -13.07 -9.29
CA ARG A 291 0.66 -14.08 -10.33
C ARG A 291 1.95 -13.81 -11.11
N GLU A 292 2.38 -14.79 -11.91
CA GLU A 292 3.58 -14.65 -12.76
C GLU A 292 3.47 -13.51 -13.77
N ASP A 293 2.26 -13.22 -14.27
CA ASP A 293 1.98 -12.11 -15.19
C ASP A 293 1.83 -10.75 -14.48
N ARG A 294 2.02 -10.71 -13.16
CA ARG A 294 1.86 -9.55 -12.27
C ARG A 294 0.43 -9.06 -12.07
N SER A 295 -0.57 -9.82 -12.52
CA SER A 295 -1.92 -9.71 -11.96
C SER A 295 -1.93 -10.23 -10.51
N TRP A 296 -3.04 -10.07 -9.79
CA TRP A 296 -3.14 -10.45 -8.38
C TRP A 296 -4.19 -11.53 -8.11
N GLU A 297 -3.91 -12.38 -7.12
CA GLU A 297 -4.86 -13.37 -6.61
C GLU A 297 -5.77 -12.71 -5.58
N GLU A 298 -7.04 -12.51 -5.94
CA GLU A 298 -8.02 -11.75 -5.16
C GLU A 298 -8.16 -12.25 -3.71
N ASP A 299 -8.39 -13.54 -3.53
CA ASP A 299 -8.51 -14.14 -2.20
C ASP A 299 -7.25 -13.93 -1.35
N ARG A 300 -6.06 -14.02 -1.97
CA ARG A 300 -4.78 -13.86 -1.27
C ARG A 300 -4.54 -12.41 -0.88
N VAL A 301 -4.92 -11.47 -1.73
CA VAL A 301 -4.87 -10.03 -1.42
C VAL A 301 -5.84 -9.71 -0.29
N TYR A 302 -7.08 -10.19 -0.35
CA TYR A 302 -8.06 -9.96 0.71
C TYR A 302 -7.62 -10.59 2.04
N GLU A 303 -7.13 -11.84 2.03
CA GLU A 303 -6.53 -12.47 3.21
C GLU A 303 -5.40 -11.62 3.80
N HIS A 304 -4.59 -10.97 2.96
CA HIS A 304 -3.51 -10.10 3.40
C HIS A 304 -4.02 -8.77 3.99
N LEU A 305 -5.01 -8.13 3.35
CA LEU A 305 -5.71 -6.96 3.88
C LEU A 305 -6.30 -7.25 5.26
N HIS A 306 -7.01 -8.38 5.38
CA HIS A 306 -7.63 -8.81 6.63
C HIS A 306 -6.60 -9.04 7.74
N LYS A 307 -5.48 -9.70 7.44
CA LYS A 307 -4.39 -9.90 8.41
C LYS A 307 -3.78 -8.60 8.90
N VAL A 308 -3.60 -7.63 8.01
CA VAL A 308 -2.90 -6.36 8.29
C VAL A 308 -3.81 -5.35 8.96
N PHE A 309 -5.12 -5.37 8.71
CA PHE A 309 -6.06 -4.35 9.20
C PHE A 309 -7.10 -4.86 10.21
N TRP A 310 -7.22 -6.19 10.42
CA TRP A 310 -8.22 -6.77 11.32
C TRP A 310 -7.73 -7.91 12.23
N ALA A 311 -7.21 -9.01 11.68
CA ALA A 311 -6.97 -10.24 12.45
C ALA A 311 -5.64 -10.31 13.21
N GLY A 312 -4.70 -9.40 12.94
CA GLY A 312 -3.53 -9.23 13.82
C GLY A 312 -2.48 -10.31 13.84
N ASN A 313 -2.17 -10.90 12.69
CA ASN A 313 -1.09 -11.87 12.63
C ASN A 313 -0.12 -11.76 11.43
N PRO A 314 0.45 -10.59 11.11
CA PRO A 314 1.62 -10.54 10.24
C PRO A 314 2.92 -10.68 11.05
N LEU A 315 3.69 -11.75 10.79
CA LEU A 315 5.07 -11.85 11.24
C LEU A 315 5.90 -10.74 10.57
N ARG A 316 6.69 -10.01 11.36
CA ARG A 316 7.60 -8.96 10.88
C ARG A 316 8.67 -9.56 9.96
N ILE A 317 8.46 -9.52 8.66
CA ILE A 317 9.51 -9.83 7.68
C ILE A 317 10.32 -8.54 7.48
N LYS A 318 11.53 -8.48 8.04
CA LYS A 318 12.49 -7.45 7.67
C LYS A 318 12.93 -7.72 6.23
N ILE A 319 12.53 -6.86 5.30
CA ILE A 319 13.07 -6.90 3.95
C ILE A 319 14.46 -6.27 4.01
N ASP A 320 15.49 -7.09 3.94
CA ASP A 320 16.87 -6.62 3.92
C ASP A 320 17.16 -6.00 2.55
N THR A 321 17.42 -4.68 2.53
CA THR A 321 17.77 -3.94 1.32
C THR A 321 19.18 -4.26 0.80
N THR A 322 19.88 -5.21 1.42
CA THR A 322 21.22 -5.63 1.01
C THR A 322 21.29 -6.85 0.11
N ASP A 323 20.16 -7.53 -0.16
CA ASP A 323 20.13 -8.66 -1.09
C ASP A 323 20.05 -8.15 -2.54
N GLY A 324 21.22 -7.78 -3.07
CA GLY A 324 21.42 -7.60 -4.49
C GLY A 324 21.16 -8.90 -5.23
N PHE A 325 20.34 -8.82 -6.29
CA PHE A 325 20.26 -9.75 -7.42
C PHE A 325 20.64 -11.22 -7.12
N ARG A 326 19.73 -11.95 -6.47
CA ARG A 326 19.65 -13.39 -6.65
C ARG A 326 18.38 -13.71 -7.41
N GLN A 327 18.49 -13.75 -8.73
CA GLN A 327 17.54 -14.44 -9.58
C GLN A 327 17.37 -15.85 -8.99
N SER A 328 16.25 -16.10 -8.33
CA SER A 328 15.88 -17.42 -7.87
C SER A 328 15.49 -18.21 -9.10
N ASP A 329 16.51 -18.73 -9.80
CA ASP A 329 16.35 -19.88 -10.68
C ASP A 329 16.05 -21.11 -9.79
N THR A 330 14.89 -21.11 -9.16
CA THR A 330 14.26 -22.33 -8.68
C THR A 330 13.32 -22.82 -9.77
N VAL A 331 13.91 -23.15 -10.92
CA VAL A 331 13.38 -24.25 -11.72
C VAL A 331 13.30 -25.44 -10.78
N SER A 332 12.08 -25.93 -10.59
CA SER A 332 11.77 -27.13 -9.82
C SER A 332 12.86 -28.18 -9.99
N SER A 333 13.68 -28.38 -8.94
CA SER A 333 14.60 -29.50 -8.92
C SER A 333 13.76 -30.75 -8.71
N LEU A 334 13.32 -31.34 -9.81
CA LEU A 334 12.87 -32.72 -9.86
C LEU A 334 13.89 -33.55 -9.07
N SER A 335 13.40 -34.22 -8.03
CA SER A 335 14.23 -34.94 -7.07
C SER A 335 15.22 -35.86 -7.81
N PHE A 336 16.40 -36.06 -7.24
CA PHE A 336 17.48 -36.87 -7.80
C PHE A 336 17.01 -38.23 -8.37
N SER A 337 15.93 -38.78 -7.81
CA SER A 337 15.24 -39.99 -8.28
C SER A 337 14.63 -39.87 -9.69
N TRP A 338 14.07 -38.72 -10.08
CA TRP A 338 13.48 -38.52 -11.41
C TRP A 338 14.53 -38.34 -12.50
N LYS A 339 15.71 -37.77 -12.17
CA LYS A 339 16.83 -37.68 -13.11
C LYS A 339 17.40 -39.06 -13.45
N LEU A 340 17.48 -39.96 -12.47
CA LEU A 340 17.87 -41.36 -12.68
C LEU A 340 16.81 -42.15 -13.47
N ALA A 341 15.52 -41.94 -13.17
CA ALA A 341 14.43 -42.57 -13.92
C ALA A 341 14.37 -42.12 -15.39
N GLY A 342 14.54 -40.81 -15.65
CA GLY A 342 14.59 -40.26 -17.00
C GLY A 342 15.80 -40.73 -17.81
N PHE A 343 16.97 -40.80 -17.18
CA PHE A 343 18.17 -41.35 -17.83
C PHE A 343 18.03 -42.85 -18.12
N GLY A 344 17.45 -43.62 -17.19
CA GLY A 344 17.15 -45.04 -17.40
C GLY A 344 16.18 -45.26 -18.56
N PHE A 345 15.16 -44.42 -18.71
CA PHE A 345 14.19 -44.52 -19.80
C PHE A 345 14.80 -44.17 -21.16
N ALA A 346 15.65 -43.13 -21.21
CA ALA A 346 16.37 -42.75 -22.42
C ALA A 346 17.34 -43.84 -22.90
N VAL A 347 18.08 -44.47 -21.97
CA VAL A 347 18.97 -45.59 -22.29
C VAL A 347 18.17 -46.80 -22.78
N ALA A 348 17.03 -47.12 -22.15
CA ALA A 348 16.16 -48.21 -22.58
C ALA A 348 15.60 -48.00 -24.01
N LEU A 349 15.19 -46.77 -24.34
CA LEU A 349 14.73 -46.42 -25.69
C LEU A 349 15.86 -46.51 -26.72
N LEU A 350 17.08 -46.09 -26.36
CA LEU A 350 18.25 -46.13 -27.23
C LEU A 350 18.71 -47.58 -27.47
N VAL A 351 18.67 -48.43 -26.44
CA VAL A 351 18.92 -49.88 -26.55
C VAL A 351 17.84 -50.54 -27.41
N ALA A 352 16.55 -50.24 -27.19
CA ALA A 352 15.46 -50.76 -28.01
C ALA A 352 15.58 -50.33 -29.49
N TRP A 353 16.02 -49.09 -29.74
CA TRP A 353 16.29 -48.59 -31.09
C TRP A 353 17.47 -49.31 -31.74
N ILE A 354 18.56 -49.58 -31.01
CA ILE A 354 19.71 -50.38 -31.50
C ILE A 354 19.29 -51.82 -31.81
N PHE A 355 18.46 -52.45 -30.98
CA PHE A 355 17.97 -53.80 -31.25
C PHE A 355 17.01 -53.83 -32.44
N LYS A 356 16.16 -52.80 -32.62
CA LYS A 356 15.26 -52.69 -33.77
C LYS A 356 16.03 -52.43 -35.08
N SER A 357 17.06 -51.58 -35.06
CA SER A 357 17.90 -51.29 -36.22
C SER A 357 18.77 -52.50 -36.62
N ARG A 358 19.31 -53.27 -35.65
CA ARG A 358 19.99 -54.54 -35.92
C ARG A 358 19.06 -55.60 -36.51
N LYS A 359 17.80 -55.67 -36.08
CA LYS A 359 16.80 -56.59 -36.66
C LYS A 359 16.46 -56.23 -38.11
N LEU A 360 16.35 -54.93 -38.42
CA LEU A 360 16.15 -54.42 -39.78
C LEU A 360 17.33 -54.69 -40.71
N VAL A 361 18.58 -54.58 -40.21
CA VAL A 361 19.78 -54.92 -41.01
C VAL A 361 19.91 -56.44 -41.24
N SER A 362 19.42 -57.28 -40.33
CA SER A 362 19.35 -58.74 -40.57
C SER A 362 18.28 -59.15 -41.59
N GLN A 363 17.28 -58.29 -41.84
CA GLN A 363 16.20 -58.54 -42.78
C GLN A 363 16.48 -58.04 -44.21
N THR A 364 17.49 -57.18 -44.41
CA THR A 364 17.86 -56.65 -45.74
C THR A 364 19.11 -57.31 -46.36
N GLY A 365 19.68 -58.32 -45.69
CA GLY A 365 20.83 -59.08 -46.17
C GLY A 365 20.50 -60.27 -47.07
N ARG A 366 19.97 -60.03 -48.29
CA ARG A 366 20.23 -60.84 -49.51
C ARG A 366 19.39 -60.35 -50.69
N HIS A 367 20.03 -59.70 -51.65
CA HIS A 367 19.88 -60.09 -53.06
C HIS A 367 21.18 -59.76 -53.79
N LYS A 368 21.94 -60.82 -54.10
CA LYS A 368 22.95 -60.82 -55.18
C LYS A 368 22.28 -60.37 -56.48
N LYS A 369 22.98 -59.59 -57.30
CA LYS A 369 23.08 -59.85 -58.74
C LYS A 369 24.22 -59.02 -59.38
N PHE A 370 25.13 -59.82 -59.98
CA PHE A 370 26.15 -59.56 -61.00
C PHE A 370 27.30 -58.61 -60.69
#